data_AF-A0A9E8QAR4-F1
#
_entry.id   AF-A0A9E8QAR4-F1
#
_cell.length_a   1.000
_cell.length_b   1.000
_cell.length_c   1.000
_cell.angle_alpha   90.00
_cell.angle_beta   90.00
_cell.angle_gamma   90.00
#
_symmetry.space_group_name_H-M   'P 1'
#
loop_
_entity.id
_entity.type
_entity.pdbx_description
1 polymer ?
#
loop_
_entity_poly.entity_id
_entity_poly.type
_entity_poly.pdbx_seq_one_letter_code
_entity_poly.pdbx_strand_id
1 'polypeptide(L)'
;MIVPTRVAGLEALDEFLPLAGSAYARDRNHDLGVSRRTVSGLSPYLRHRLVTEREVVGAVLERHTLGAAEKFVQEVFWRTYWKGWLEQNPEVWRRYRRDVDRAVDAGVPAGYDEAVAGRTGIDAMDAWVRELVDTGYLHNHTRMWFASIWIFTLGLPWHLGADFFHRHLLDGDAASNTLSWRWVAGLQTAGKTYLATASNISRFTDGRFSPEGLATTARALDEEPLPPRTPVEAADVVGSPYGRVGLLLHEEDLEPESLLAERPGLVARLSAVAVSADPGGRSPQGASAAVVAFTTGARDDAATRTRDADGRPARTPTDARPAAVVEWARSEGLDTVVTPYAPVGPVQERLTSVRGALSAEGIDLVTVRRRWDGEAWPSASRGFFPFRGRIPELVRQL
;
A
#
# COMPACT_ATOMS: atom_id res chain seq x y z
N MET A 1 -6.42 16.74 9.44
CA MET A 1 -6.82 15.36 9.06
C MET A 1 -6.62 15.22 7.56
N ILE A 2 -6.12 14.09 7.06
CA ILE A 2 -5.88 13.90 5.62
C ILE A 2 -7.24 13.69 4.94
N VAL A 3 -7.57 14.51 3.95
CA VAL A 3 -8.85 14.44 3.23
C VAL A 3 -8.76 13.35 2.15
N PRO A 4 -9.66 12.37 2.11
CA PRO A 4 -9.53 11.20 1.24
C PRO A 4 -10.07 11.45 -0.18
N THR A 5 -9.61 12.49 -0.87
CA THR A 5 -10.05 12.78 -2.25
C THR A 5 -8.89 12.87 -3.22
N ARG A 6 -9.16 12.62 -4.50
CA ARG A 6 -8.18 12.85 -5.58
C ARG A 6 -7.72 14.30 -5.63
N VAL A 7 -8.63 15.26 -5.44
CA VAL A 7 -8.28 16.70 -5.41
C VAL A 7 -7.28 17.00 -4.30
N ALA A 8 -7.55 16.54 -3.06
CA ALA A 8 -6.63 16.77 -1.94
C ALA A 8 -5.26 16.10 -2.15
N GLY A 9 -5.23 14.95 -2.84
CA GLY A 9 -3.98 14.29 -3.22
C GLY A 9 -3.17 15.09 -4.24
N LEU A 10 -3.82 15.70 -5.23
CA LEU A 10 -3.17 16.56 -6.22
C LEU A 10 -2.69 17.88 -5.61
N GLU A 11 -3.46 18.47 -4.70
CA GLU A 11 -3.05 19.66 -3.93
C GLU A 11 -1.82 19.37 -3.06
N ALA A 12 -1.82 18.23 -2.35
CA ALA A 12 -0.66 17.78 -1.57
C ALA A 12 0.57 17.53 -2.45
N LEU A 13 0.37 17.02 -3.67
CA LEU A 13 1.46 16.86 -4.64
C LEU A 13 2.02 18.23 -5.04
N ASP A 14 1.18 19.18 -5.46
CA ASP A 14 1.62 20.51 -5.89
C ASP A 14 2.36 21.28 -4.79
N GLU A 15 1.88 21.21 -3.54
CA GLU A 15 2.56 21.79 -2.38
C GLU A 15 3.97 21.19 -2.18
N PHE A 16 4.12 19.88 -2.42
CA PHE A 16 5.40 19.20 -2.25
C PHE A 16 6.37 19.37 -3.44
N LEU A 17 5.86 19.65 -4.65
CA LEU A 17 6.68 19.70 -5.87
C LEU A 17 7.94 20.59 -5.74
N PRO A 18 7.93 21.79 -5.14
CA PRO A 18 9.14 22.60 -4.95
C PRO A 18 10.22 21.92 -4.10
N LEU A 19 9.83 21.00 -3.20
CA LEU A 19 10.71 20.34 -2.23
C LEU A 19 11.24 18.99 -2.71
N ALA A 20 10.67 18.41 -3.78
CA ALA A 20 10.95 17.05 -4.27
C ALA A 20 12.40 16.81 -4.75
N GLY A 21 13.19 17.87 -4.96
CA GLY A 21 14.59 17.80 -5.38
C GLY A 21 15.58 17.61 -4.21
N SER A 22 16.60 18.47 -4.16
CA SER A 22 17.69 18.37 -3.18
C SER A 22 17.25 18.60 -1.73
N ALA A 23 16.18 19.39 -1.50
CA ALA A 23 15.62 19.61 -0.17
C ALA A 23 15.13 18.29 0.44
N TYR A 24 14.31 17.53 -0.29
CA TYR A 24 13.88 16.19 0.13
C TYR A 24 15.08 15.27 0.41
N ALA A 25 16.07 15.24 -0.47
CA ALA A 25 17.25 14.38 -0.28
C ALA A 25 18.00 14.66 1.04
N ARG A 26 18.06 15.92 1.45
CA ARG A 26 18.70 16.37 2.69
C ARG A 26 17.83 16.08 3.92
N ASP A 27 16.54 16.35 3.84
CA ASP A 27 15.69 16.48 5.04
C ASP A 27 14.82 15.25 5.32
N ARG A 28 14.61 14.32 4.36
CA ARG A 28 13.70 13.14 4.46
C ARG A 28 13.92 12.20 5.65
N ASN A 29 15.03 12.32 6.38
CA ASN A 29 15.30 11.48 7.54
C ASN A 29 14.80 12.12 8.85
N HIS A 30 14.52 13.43 8.87
CA HIS A 30 14.09 14.14 10.06
C HIS A 30 12.58 13.98 10.28
N ASP A 31 12.22 13.36 11.40
CA ASP A 31 10.85 13.26 11.91
C ASP A 31 10.55 14.45 12.83
N LEU A 32 9.85 15.45 12.28
CA LEU A 32 9.37 16.63 13.00
C LEU A 32 7.94 16.45 13.54
N GLY A 33 7.55 15.19 13.81
CA GLY A 33 6.22 14.79 14.25
C GLY A 33 5.13 15.07 13.23
N VAL A 34 3.94 15.41 13.73
CA VAL A 34 2.72 15.58 12.91
C VAL A 34 2.81 16.64 11.80
N SER A 35 3.81 17.52 11.83
CA SER A 35 4.00 18.57 10.82
C SER A 35 4.38 18.03 9.44
N ARG A 36 5.11 16.89 9.37
CA ARG A 36 5.48 16.17 8.14
C ARG A 36 6.14 17.02 7.03
N ARG A 37 6.68 18.20 7.36
CA ARG A 37 7.20 19.20 6.40
C ARG A 37 8.42 18.74 5.59
N THR A 38 9.03 17.62 5.98
CA THR A 38 10.24 17.05 5.37
C THR A 38 9.94 15.99 4.31
N VAL A 39 8.66 15.59 4.16
CA VAL A 39 8.21 14.52 3.26
C VAL A 39 6.91 14.91 2.55
N SER A 40 6.53 14.16 1.51
CA SER A 40 5.40 14.52 0.65
C SER A 40 4.01 14.29 1.25
N GLY A 41 3.89 13.42 2.26
CA GLY A 41 2.57 13.01 2.78
C GLY A 41 1.68 12.28 1.77
N LEU A 42 2.21 11.86 0.60
CA LEU A 42 1.41 11.31 -0.50
C LEU A 42 1.02 9.83 -0.34
N SER A 43 1.58 9.11 0.63
CA SER A 43 1.43 7.66 0.74
C SER A 43 -0.02 7.18 0.88
N PRO A 44 -0.96 7.86 1.59
CA PRO A 44 -2.36 7.45 1.62
C PRO A 44 -3.04 7.58 0.25
N TYR A 45 -2.72 8.63 -0.52
CA TYR A 45 -3.27 8.82 -1.86
C TYR A 45 -2.71 7.79 -2.85
N LEU A 46 -1.40 7.54 -2.80
CA LEU A 46 -0.73 6.52 -3.63
C LEU A 46 -1.18 5.10 -3.29
N ARG A 47 -1.47 4.80 -2.01
CA ARG A 47 -1.99 3.50 -1.57
C ARG A 47 -3.29 3.13 -2.28
N HIS A 48 -4.15 4.12 -2.52
CA HIS A 48 -5.47 3.94 -3.13
C HIS A 48 -5.51 4.35 -4.61
N ARG A 49 -4.37 4.80 -5.17
CA ARG A 49 -4.26 5.50 -6.46
C ARG A 49 -5.36 6.56 -6.62
N LEU A 50 -5.56 7.39 -5.60
CA LEU A 50 -6.24 8.67 -5.80
C LEU A 50 -5.35 9.60 -6.64
N VAL A 51 -4.02 9.46 -6.49
CA VAL A 51 -2.99 9.97 -7.40
C VAL A 51 -2.08 8.80 -7.76
N THR A 52 -1.70 8.68 -9.03
CA THR A 52 -0.88 7.57 -9.52
C THR A 52 0.61 7.85 -9.40
N GLU A 53 1.40 6.78 -9.38
CA GLU A 53 2.86 6.83 -9.38
C GLU A 53 3.41 7.57 -10.60
N ARG A 54 2.77 7.38 -11.77
CA ARG A 54 3.11 8.06 -13.02
C ARG A 54 2.87 9.57 -12.94
N GLU A 55 1.73 9.99 -12.40
CA GLU A 55 1.43 11.43 -12.18
C GLU A 55 2.45 12.07 -11.24
N VAL A 56 2.76 11.42 -10.12
CA VAL A 56 3.73 11.94 -9.13
C VAL A 56 5.12 12.09 -9.75
N VAL A 57 5.63 11.06 -10.43
CA VAL A 57 6.98 11.12 -11.02
C VAL A 57 7.01 12.08 -12.21
N GLY A 58 5.98 12.10 -13.05
CA GLY A 58 5.86 13.05 -14.16
C GLY A 58 5.92 14.51 -13.68
N ALA A 59 5.05 14.87 -12.73
CA ALA A 59 4.98 16.23 -12.18
C ALA A 59 6.29 16.66 -11.49
N VAL A 60 6.99 15.74 -10.82
CA VAL A 60 8.32 16.03 -10.24
C VAL A 60 9.35 16.30 -11.32
N LEU A 61 9.35 15.52 -12.40
CA LEU A 61 10.33 15.65 -13.49
C LEU A 61 10.07 16.84 -14.41
N GLU A 62 8.85 17.38 -14.40
CA GLU A 62 8.54 18.68 -15.03
C GLU A 62 9.22 19.85 -14.31
N ARG A 63 9.54 19.72 -13.01
CA ARG A 63 10.17 20.79 -12.21
C ARG A 63 11.64 20.53 -11.86
N HIS A 64 12.05 19.27 -11.75
CA HIS A 64 13.38 18.87 -11.32
C HIS A 64 13.99 17.90 -12.32
N THR A 65 15.30 17.98 -12.52
CA THR A 65 15.99 16.92 -13.27
C THR A 65 15.94 15.60 -12.48
N LEU A 66 15.99 14.46 -13.17
CA LEU A 66 16.06 13.14 -12.52
C LEU A 66 17.24 13.05 -11.53
N GLY A 67 18.36 13.73 -11.81
CA GLY A 67 19.50 13.78 -10.90
C GLY A 67 19.20 14.54 -9.60
N ALA A 68 18.47 15.67 -9.69
CA ALA A 68 18.09 16.45 -8.51
C ALA A 68 17.02 15.77 -7.65
N ALA A 69 16.05 15.10 -8.29
CA ALA A 69 14.95 14.39 -7.63
C ALA A 69 15.22 12.89 -7.41
N GLU A 70 16.46 12.43 -7.61
CA GLU A 70 16.82 11.00 -7.65
C GLU A 70 16.33 10.24 -6.41
N LYS A 71 16.45 10.88 -5.23
CA LYS A 71 16.00 10.31 -3.96
C LYS A 71 14.49 10.18 -3.89
N PHE A 72 13.74 11.21 -4.25
CA PHE A 72 12.28 11.13 -4.20
C PHE A 72 11.73 10.11 -5.19
N VAL A 73 12.24 10.11 -6.43
CA VAL A 73 11.86 9.13 -7.46
C VAL A 73 12.17 7.70 -6.99
N GLN A 74 13.33 7.46 -6.36
CA GLN A 74 13.64 6.15 -5.76
C GLN A 74 12.62 5.71 -4.71
N GLU A 75 12.12 6.62 -3.87
CA GLU A 75 11.16 6.30 -2.81
C GLU A 75 9.77 5.97 -3.37
N VAL A 76 9.36 6.61 -4.47
CA VAL A 76 8.16 6.18 -5.23
C VAL A 76 8.39 4.77 -5.80
N PHE A 77 9.56 4.51 -6.36
CA PHE A 77 9.91 3.20 -6.92
C PHE A 77 10.15 2.12 -5.88
N TRP A 78 10.44 2.45 -4.61
CA TRP A 78 10.47 1.49 -3.51
C TRP A 78 9.11 0.83 -3.30
N ARG A 79 8.02 1.61 -3.36
CA ARG A 79 6.65 1.07 -3.31
C ARG A 79 6.40 0.11 -4.49
N THR A 80 6.77 0.52 -5.71
CA THR A 80 6.62 -0.32 -6.92
C THR A 80 7.44 -1.61 -6.83
N TYR A 81 8.68 -1.51 -6.35
CA TYR A 81 9.55 -2.66 -6.14
C TYR A 81 8.97 -3.61 -5.10
N TRP A 82 8.45 -3.11 -3.97
CA TRP A 82 7.85 -3.96 -2.96
C TRP A 82 6.64 -4.72 -3.48
N LYS A 83 5.73 -4.05 -4.19
CA LYS A 83 4.60 -4.72 -4.86
C LYS A 83 5.09 -5.81 -5.82
N GLY A 84 5.99 -5.47 -6.73
CA GLY A 84 6.53 -6.43 -7.70
C GLY A 84 7.34 -7.58 -7.09
N TRP A 85 7.98 -7.37 -5.94
CA TRP A 85 8.67 -8.43 -5.21
C TRP A 85 7.66 -9.37 -4.52
N LEU A 86 6.62 -8.82 -3.90
CA LEU A 86 5.57 -9.62 -3.27
C LEU A 86 4.77 -10.43 -4.29
N GLU A 87 4.48 -9.86 -5.47
CA GLU A 87 3.85 -10.60 -6.58
C GLU A 87 4.61 -11.88 -6.92
N GLN A 88 5.94 -11.82 -6.85
CA GLN A 88 6.81 -12.95 -7.18
C GLN A 88 6.99 -13.92 -6.00
N ASN A 89 6.64 -13.50 -4.78
CA ASN A 89 6.80 -14.27 -3.55
C ASN A 89 5.50 -14.26 -2.71
N PRO A 90 4.36 -14.68 -3.28
CA PRO A 90 3.05 -14.54 -2.62
C PRO A 90 2.94 -15.35 -1.33
N GLU A 91 3.78 -16.37 -1.15
CA GLU A 91 3.82 -17.17 0.07
C GLU A 91 4.18 -16.35 1.31
N VAL A 92 4.94 -15.25 1.16
CA VAL A 92 5.25 -14.34 2.27
C VAL A 92 3.99 -13.75 2.88
N TRP A 93 3.05 -13.32 2.03
CA TRP A 93 1.77 -12.78 2.49
C TRP A 93 0.90 -13.85 3.14
N ARG A 94 0.83 -15.06 2.56
CA ARG A 94 0.04 -16.17 3.12
C ARG A 94 0.55 -16.60 4.49
N ARG A 95 1.87 -16.71 4.66
CA ARG A 95 2.48 -17.04 5.95
C ARG A 95 2.22 -15.95 6.98
N TYR A 96 2.38 -14.67 6.60
CA TYR A 96 2.02 -13.54 7.45
C TYR A 96 0.57 -13.61 7.94
N ARG A 97 -0.40 -13.78 7.02
CA ARG A 97 -1.83 -13.91 7.36
C ARG A 97 -2.08 -15.04 8.33
N ARG A 98 -1.56 -16.23 8.05
CA ARG A 98 -1.69 -17.41 8.91
C ARG A 98 -1.10 -17.18 10.31
N ASP A 99 0.04 -16.52 10.39
CA ASP A 99 0.71 -16.26 11.68
C ASP A 99 -0.08 -15.24 12.52
N VAL A 100 -0.67 -14.21 11.87
CA VAL A 100 -1.60 -13.28 12.53
C VAL A 100 -2.86 -14.01 13.01
N ASP A 101 -3.52 -14.80 12.15
CA ASP A 101 -4.72 -15.55 12.50
C ASP A 101 -4.45 -16.48 13.69
N ARG A 102 -3.32 -17.21 13.67
CA ARG A 102 -2.90 -18.07 14.78
C ARG A 102 -2.71 -17.30 16.09
N ALA A 103 -2.11 -16.12 16.05
CA ALA A 103 -1.87 -15.32 17.24
C ALA A 103 -3.17 -14.75 17.82
N VAL A 104 -4.13 -14.38 16.97
CA VAL A 104 -5.47 -13.95 17.40
C VAL A 104 -6.23 -15.11 18.07
N ASP A 105 -6.16 -16.32 17.50
CA ASP A 105 -6.86 -17.49 18.04
C ASP A 105 -6.23 -18.04 19.32
N ALA A 106 -4.90 -18.09 19.40
CA ALA A 106 -4.17 -18.70 20.51
C ALA A 106 -3.92 -17.75 21.69
N GLY A 107 -4.13 -16.45 21.50
CA GLY A 107 -3.79 -15.40 22.45
C GLY A 107 -2.45 -14.73 22.14
N VAL A 108 -2.40 -13.43 22.42
CA VAL A 108 -1.23 -12.57 22.20
C VAL A 108 -0.19 -12.74 23.32
N PRO A 109 1.11 -12.55 23.04
CA PRO A 109 2.16 -12.68 24.05
C PRO A 109 2.10 -11.55 25.10
N ALA A 110 2.70 -11.80 26.26
CA ALA A 110 2.83 -10.80 27.32
C ALA A 110 3.52 -9.52 26.81
N GLY A 111 3.06 -8.36 27.27
CA GLY A 111 3.56 -7.05 26.81
C GLY A 111 2.91 -6.54 25.52
N TYR A 112 2.14 -7.37 24.80
CA TYR A 112 1.45 -6.94 23.58
C TYR A 112 0.44 -5.83 23.85
N ASP A 113 -0.43 -6.02 24.85
CA ASP A 113 -1.51 -5.07 25.17
C ASP A 113 -0.94 -3.72 25.64
N GLU A 114 0.14 -3.72 26.39
CA GLU A 114 0.89 -2.53 26.77
C GLU A 114 1.51 -1.85 25.55
N ALA A 115 2.07 -2.62 24.62
CA ALA A 115 2.69 -2.09 23.40
C ALA A 115 1.67 -1.43 22.47
N VAL A 116 0.54 -2.09 22.17
CA VAL A 116 -0.49 -1.50 21.29
C VAL A 116 -1.26 -0.36 21.94
N ALA A 117 -1.23 -0.25 23.26
CA ALA A 117 -1.85 0.86 23.99
C ALA A 117 -0.88 2.01 24.33
N GLY A 118 0.39 1.92 23.92
CA GLY A 118 1.39 2.97 24.17
C GLY A 118 1.68 3.15 25.65
N ARG A 119 1.92 2.04 26.35
CA ARG A 119 2.29 1.95 27.77
C ARG A 119 3.51 1.04 28.00
N THR A 120 4.45 1.06 27.06
CA THR A 120 5.70 0.28 27.14
C THR A 120 6.69 0.84 28.15
N GLY A 121 6.54 2.12 28.55
CA GLY A 121 7.53 2.83 29.35
C GLY A 121 8.71 3.35 28.54
N ILE A 122 8.69 3.21 27.21
CA ILE A 122 9.64 3.82 26.28
C ILE A 122 8.95 5.03 25.65
N ASP A 123 9.30 6.24 26.10
CA ASP A 123 8.62 7.50 25.73
C ASP A 123 8.39 7.66 24.23
N ALA A 124 9.40 7.33 23.42
CA ALA A 124 9.32 7.41 21.96
C ALA A 124 8.26 6.45 21.40
N MET A 125 8.29 5.18 21.84
CA MET A 125 7.36 4.15 21.40
C MET A 125 5.92 4.51 21.76
N ASP A 126 5.71 4.93 23.00
CA ASP A 126 4.39 5.27 23.53
C ASP A 126 3.80 6.51 22.83
N ALA A 127 4.64 7.49 22.49
CA ALA A 127 4.22 8.64 21.69
C ALA A 127 3.87 8.24 20.25
N TRP A 128 4.65 7.36 19.62
CA TRP A 128 4.39 6.90 18.25
C TRP A 128 3.15 6.04 18.13
N VAL A 129 2.83 5.22 19.14
CA VAL A 129 1.55 4.49 19.20
C VAL A 129 0.37 5.47 19.16
N ARG A 130 0.40 6.51 20.00
CA ARG A 130 -0.65 7.55 20.02
C ARG A 130 -0.70 8.30 18.70
N GLU A 131 0.43 8.73 18.16
CA GLU A 131 0.50 9.43 16.86
C GLU A 131 -0.08 8.58 15.72
N LEU A 132 0.22 7.28 15.69
CA LEU A 132 -0.33 6.35 14.71
C LEU A 132 -1.85 6.19 14.88
N VAL A 133 -2.34 5.98 16.10
CA VAL A 133 -3.77 5.78 16.37
C VAL A 133 -4.57 7.04 16.05
N ASP A 134 -4.07 8.21 16.44
CA ASP A 134 -4.76 9.50 16.30
C ASP A 134 -4.73 10.02 14.86
N THR A 135 -3.62 9.80 14.14
CA THR A 135 -3.40 10.43 12.82
C THR A 135 -3.40 9.45 11.65
N GLY A 136 -3.31 8.15 11.92
CA GLY A 136 -3.20 7.09 10.93
C GLY A 136 -1.92 7.11 10.09
N TYR A 137 -0.85 7.71 10.60
CA TYR A 137 0.41 7.87 9.87
C TYR A 137 1.60 7.94 10.83
N LEU A 138 2.73 7.40 10.38
CA LEU A 138 4.05 7.63 10.98
C LEU A 138 5.08 7.94 9.90
N HIS A 139 6.08 8.75 10.24
CA HIS A 139 7.24 8.98 9.39
C HIS A 139 8.03 7.68 9.15
N ASN A 140 8.67 7.51 7.97
CA ASN A 140 9.33 6.24 7.61
C ASN A 140 10.44 5.83 8.59
N HIS A 141 11.30 6.75 9.02
CA HIS A 141 12.33 6.46 10.02
C HIS A 141 11.71 6.02 11.35
N THR A 142 10.62 6.67 11.76
CA THR A 142 9.84 6.31 12.95
C THR A 142 9.28 4.90 12.84
N ARG A 143 8.76 4.50 11.68
CA ARG A 143 8.31 3.11 11.43
C ARG A 143 9.45 2.09 11.59
N MET A 144 10.65 2.42 11.11
CA MET A 144 11.83 1.56 11.25
C MET A 144 12.26 1.42 12.72
N TRP A 145 12.30 2.52 13.47
CA TRP A 145 12.61 2.50 14.90
C TRP A 145 11.55 1.73 15.69
N PHE A 146 10.27 1.99 15.43
CA PHE A 146 9.15 1.28 16.04
C PHE A 146 9.28 -0.23 15.85
N ALA A 147 9.48 -0.69 14.61
CA ALA A 147 9.61 -2.11 14.31
C ALA A 147 10.83 -2.73 15.00
N SER A 148 11.94 -2.00 15.07
CA SER A 148 13.16 -2.47 15.74
C SER A 148 12.97 -2.61 17.25
N ILE A 149 12.34 -1.62 17.90
CA ILE A 149 12.02 -1.65 19.33
C ILE A 149 11.03 -2.78 19.61
N TRP A 150 9.98 -2.91 18.80
CA TRP A 150 8.99 -3.99 18.91
C TRP A 150 9.64 -5.37 18.90
N ILE A 151 10.51 -5.64 17.91
CA ILE A 151 11.10 -6.96 17.73
C ILE A 151 12.21 -7.22 18.76
N PHE A 152 13.16 -6.29 18.92
CA PHE A 152 14.41 -6.57 19.63
C PHE A 152 14.43 -6.07 21.08
N THR A 153 13.69 -5.00 21.38
CA THR A 153 13.63 -4.46 22.76
C THR A 153 12.48 -5.08 23.54
N LEU A 154 11.28 -5.15 22.94
CA LEU A 154 10.11 -5.76 23.58
C LEU A 154 10.02 -7.27 23.37
N GLY A 155 10.77 -7.84 22.42
CA GLY A 155 10.75 -9.28 22.14
C GLY A 155 9.43 -9.76 21.53
N LEU A 156 8.64 -8.86 20.92
CA LEU A 156 7.32 -9.18 20.40
C LEU A 156 7.38 -9.74 18.96
N PRO A 157 6.46 -10.65 18.57
CA PRO A 157 6.40 -11.19 17.23
C PRO A 157 6.18 -10.10 16.18
N TRP A 158 7.00 -10.10 15.12
CA TRP A 158 6.98 -9.03 14.11
C TRP A 158 5.64 -8.94 13.37
N HIS A 159 4.96 -10.06 13.12
CA HIS A 159 3.70 -10.08 12.38
C HIS A 159 2.57 -9.39 13.14
N LEU A 160 2.60 -9.39 14.49
CA LEU A 160 1.65 -8.67 15.32
C LEU A 160 1.86 -7.14 15.26
N GLY A 161 3.12 -6.70 15.20
CA GLY A 161 3.44 -5.29 15.00
C GLY A 161 3.10 -4.81 13.58
N ALA A 162 3.36 -5.66 12.59
CA ALA A 162 2.95 -5.43 11.21
C ALA A 162 1.41 -5.35 11.08
N ASP A 163 0.67 -6.22 11.77
CA ASP A 163 -0.80 -6.15 11.82
C ASP A 163 -1.29 -4.87 12.48
N PHE A 164 -0.71 -4.47 13.62
CA PHE A 164 -1.03 -3.19 14.26
C PHE A 164 -0.83 -2.01 13.28
N PHE A 165 0.28 -1.99 12.54
CA PHE A 165 0.49 -1.00 11.48
C PHE A 165 -0.56 -1.08 10.36
N HIS A 166 -0.85 -2.29 9.87
CA HIS A 166 -1.78 -2.49 8.76
C HIS A 166 -3.21 -2.04 9.10
N ARG A 167 -3.61 -2.17 10.37
CA ARG A 167 -4.92 -1.74 10.90
C ARG A 167 -5.03 -0.24 11.12
N HIS A 168 -3.93 0.44 11.46
CA HIS A 168 -3.97 1.85 11.85
C HIS A 168 -3.41 2.81 10.78
N LEU A 169 -2.59 2.34 9.84
CA LEU A 169 -2.06 3.18 8.77
C LEU A 169 -3.08 3.44 7.66
N LEU A 170 -3.32 4.71 7.34
CA LEU A 170 -4.09 5.12 6.16
C LEU A 170 -3.44 4.58 4.88
N ASP A 171 -2.11 4.49 4.85
CA ASP A 171 -1.32 3.94 3.76
C ASP A 171 -0.97 2.45 3.91
N GLY A 172 -1.69 1.71 4.77
CA GLY A 172 -1.47 0.28 5.03
C GLY A 172 -1.53 -0.59 3.77
N ASP A 173 -0.38 -0.83 3.16
CA ASP A 173 -0.16 -1.61 1.93
C ASP A 173 0.36 -3.01 2.26
N ALA A 174 -0.18 -4.05 1.64
CA ALA A 174 0.20 -5.44 1.94
C ALA A 174 1.71 -5.69 1.69
N ALA A 175 2.23 -5.19 0.57
CA ALA A 175 3.63 -5.35 0.22
C ALA A 175 4.55 -4.45 1.05
N SER A 176 4.33 -3.15 1.03
CA SER A 176 5.20 -2.18 1.68
C SER A 176 5.26 -2.41 3.20
N ASN A 177 4.14 -2.74 3.84
CA ASN A 177 4.12 -3.01 5.28
C ASN A 177 4.84 -4.33 5.61
N THR A 178 4.42 -5.45 5.01
CA THR A 178 4.96 -6.78 5.35
C THR A 178 6.46 -6.86 5.08
N LEU A 179 6.91 -6.36 3.92
CA LEU A 179 8.30 -6.46 3.51
C LEU A 179 9.23 -5.51 4.29
N SER A 180 8.74 -4.33 4.70
CA SER A 180 9.52 -3.43 5.58
C SER A 180 9.72 -4.00 6.98
N TRP A 181 8.69 -4.63 7.58
CA TRP A 181 8.85 -5.32 8.86
C TRP A 181 9.84 -6.49 8.76
N ARG A 182 9.74 -7.29 7.69
CA ARG A 182 10.69 -8.37 7.40
C ARG A 182 12.11 -7.85 7.18
N TRP A 183 12.27 -6.67 6.58
CA TRP A 183 13.58 -6.05 6.40
C TRP A 183 14.21 -5.66 7.74
N VAL A 184 13.45 -5.06 8.66
CA VAL A 184 13.95 -4.76 10.01
C VAL A 184 14.31 -6.04 10.78
N ALA A 185 13.49 -7.08 10.66
CA ALA A 185 13.67 -8.38 11.32
C ALA A 185 14.86 -9.20 10.80
N GLY A 186 15.47 -8.83 9.67
CA GLY A 186 16.52 -9.62 9.02
C GLY A 186 16.03 -10.82 8.22
N LEU A 187 14.74 -10.87 7.91
CA LEU A 187 14.10 -11.90 7.08
C LEU A 187 14.17 -11.56 5.59
N GLN A 188 14.01 -10.28 5.22
CA GLN A 188 13.97 -9.87 3.81
C GLN A 188 15.33 -9.94 3.14
N THR A 189 16.38 -9.55 3.86
CA THR A 189 17.76 -9.86 3.49
C THR A 189 18.32 -10.68 4.62
N ALA A 190 18.34 -12.00 4.43
CA ALA A 190 18.69 -12.98 5.46
C ALA A 190 19.93 -12.55 6.27
N GLY A 191 19.76 -12.43 7.58
CA GLY A 191 20.81 -12.08 8.53
C GLY A 191 21.10 -10.58 8.70
N LYS A 192 20.45 -9.69 7.93
CA LYS A 192 20.67 -8.23 8.03
C LYS A 192 19.53 -7.53 8.74
N THR A 193 19.70 -7.24 10.03
CA THR A 193 18.72 -6.52 10.85
C THR A 193 18.93 -5.01 10.81
N TYR A 194 17.88 -4.28 11.17
CA TYR A 194 17.96 -2.85 11.50
C TYR A 194 17.76 -2.66 13.01
N LEU A 195 18.80 -2.17 13.69
CA LEU A 195 18.75 -1.87 15.12
C LEU A 195 18.59 -0.36 15.36
N ALA A 196 17.52 0.03 16.02
CA ALA A 196 17.30 1.40 16.47
C ALA A 196 18.27 1.76 17.59
N THR A 197 18.82 2.98 17.53
CA THR A 197 19.72 3.49 18.57
C THR A 197 19.20 4.82 19.11
N ALA A 198 19.39 5.05 20.41
CA ALA A 198 19.01 6.30 21.07
C ALA A 198 19.62 7.53 20.39
N SER A 199 20.89 7.44 19.97
CA SER A 199 21.59 8.52 19.27
C SER A 199 20.99 8.83 17.90
N ASN A 200 20.53 7.81 17.16
CA ASN A 200 19.89 8.01 15.86
C ASN A 200 18.50 8.64 16.03
N ILE A 201 17.71 8.12 16.97
CA ILE A 201 16.37 8.65 17.29
C ILE A 201 16.50 10.11 17.73
N SER A 202 17.39 10.41 18.68
CA SER A 202 17.61 11.77 19.18
C SER A 202 18.02 12.73 18.06
N ARG A 203 18.99 12.35 17.23
CA ARG A 203 19.45 13.18 16.12
C ARG A 203 18.34 13.49 15.11
N PHE A 204 17.57 12.48 14.69
CA PHE A 204 16.60 12.62 13.61
C PHE A 204 15.20 13.00 14.10
N THR A 205 15.03 13.21 15.39
CA THR A 205 13.82 13.82 15.97
C THR A 205 14.11 15.19 16.57
N ASP A 206 15.27 15.78 16.25
CA ASP A 206 15.77 17.06 16.82
C ASP A 206 15.70 17.10 18.36
N GLY A 207 16.06 15.99 19.00
CA GLY A 207 16.07 15.85 20.45
C GLY A 207 14.70 15.64 21.10
N ARG A 208 13.62 15.51 20.32
CA ARG A 208 12.27 15.24 20.84
C ARG A 208 12.20 13.94 21.64
N PHE A 209 13.02 12.95 21.28
CA PHE A 209 13.16 11.70 22.03
C PHE A 209 14.61 11.31 22.26
N SER A 210 14.91 10.79 23.44
CA SER A 210 16.20 10.16 23.76
C SER A 210 15.96 8.90 24.60
N PRO A 211 15.40 7.84 24.00
CA PRO A 211 14.95 6.67 24.74
C PRO A 211 16.11 5.91 25.38
N GLU A 212 15.90 5.43 26.60
CA GLU A 212 16.82 4.57 27.32
C GLU A 212 16.35 3.11 27.28
N GLY A 213 17.23 2.17 27.64
CA GLY A 213 16.86 0.75 27.75
C GLY A 213 16.61 0.04 26.41
N LEU A 214 16.96 0.65 25.27
CA LEU A 214 16.86 -0.01 23.98
C LEU A 214 17.83 -1.19 23.86
N ALA A 215 17.43 -2.20 23.09
CA ALA A 215 18.31 -3.33 22.76
C ALA A 215 19.63 -2.84 22.13
N THR A 216 20.74 -3.44 22.53
CA THR A 216 22.07 -3.14 21.99
C THR A 216 22.53 -4.17 20.96
N THR A 217 21.76 -5.26 20.80
CA THR A 217 21.98 -6.30 19.79
C THR A 217 20.67 -6.65 19.11
N ALA A 218 20.74 -7.06 17.85
CA ALA A 218 19.59 -7.48 17.05
C ALA A 218 19.92 -8.79 16.34
N ARG A 219 19.57 -9.92 16.96
CA ARG A 219 19.67 -11.24 16.30
C ARG A 219 18.60 -11.33 15.22
N ALA A 220 19.00 -11.63 13.99
CA ALA A 220 18.06 -11.86 12.90
C ALA A 220 17.08 -12.99 13.25
N LEU A 221 15.82 -12.81 12.87
CA LEU A 221 14.82 -13.88 12.98
C LEU A 221 15.08 -14.95 11.92
N ASP A 222 14.67 -16.17 12.24
CA ASP A 222 14.75 -17.32 11.35
C ASP A 222 13.36 -17.63 10.77
N GLU A 223 13.31 -18.13 9.54
CA GLU A 223 12.09 -18.64 8.92
C GLU A 223 12.38 -19.85 8.03
N GLU A 224 11.35 -20.64 7.76
CA GLU A 224 11.43 -21.69 6.76
C GLU A 224 11.75 -21.09 5.38
N PRO A 225 12.60 -21.73 4.55
CA PRO A 225 12.85 -21.28 3.20
C PRO A 225 11.56 -21.02 2.41
N LEU A 226 11.53 -19.92 1.66
CA LEU A 226 10.44 -19.63 0.74
C LEU A 226 10.52 -20.58 -0.47
N PRO A 227 9.36 -20.95 -1.06
CA PRO A 227 9.36 -21.66 -2.33
C PRO A 227 10.04 -20.80 -3.43
N PRO A 228 10.43 -21.42 -4.56
CA PRO A 228 10.94 -20.68 -5.70
C PRO A 228 9.98 -19.57 -6.12
N ARG A 229 10.54 -18.40 -6.46
CA ARG A 229 9.75 -17.26 -6.92
C ARG A 229 8.94 -17.61 -8.17
N THR A 230 7.74 -17.04 -8.28
CA THR A 230 6.93 -17.10 -9.49
C THR A 230 7.21 -15.85 -10.32
N PRO A 231 7.60 -15.95 -11.61
CA PRO A 231 7.75 -14.78 -12.46
C PRO A 231 6.43 -14.02 -12.59
N VAL A 232 6.51 -12.69 -12.76
CA VAL A 232 5.34 -11.89 -13.10
C VAL A 232 4.93 -12.20 -14.53
N GLU A 233 3.67 -12.59 -14.72
CA GLU A 233 3.10 -12.87 -16.03
C GLU A 233 3.20 -11.66 -16.97
N ALA A 234 3.50 -11.91 -18.24
CA ALA A 234 3.65 -10.86 -19.24
C ALA A 234 2.31 -10.21 -19.63
N ALA A 235 1.19 -10.88 -19.40
CA ALA A 235 -0.13 -10.38 -19.77
C ALA A 235 -0.56 -9.19 -18.92
N ASP A 236 -0.67 -8.01 -19.54
CA ASP A 236 -1.20 -6.81 -18.90
C ASP A 236 -2.73 -6.79 -18.81
N VAL A 237 -3.40 -7.63 -19.60
CA VAL A 237 -4.84 -7.85 -19.55
C VAL A 237 -5.08 -9.36 -19.52
N VAL A 238 -5.87 -9.82 -18.55
CA VAL A 238 -6.25 -11.22 -18.43
C VAL A 238 -7.73 -11.36 -18.76
N GLY A 239 -8.02 -12.00 -19.89
CA GLY A 239 -9.36 -12.10 -20.50
C GLY A 239 -9.55 -11.12 -21.67
N SER A 240 -10.74 -11.14 -22.27
CA SER A 240 -11.11 -10.21 -23.34
C SER A 240 -12.56 -9.79 -23.14
N PRO A 241 -12.84 -8.50 -22.92
CA PRO A 241 -14.19 -8.05 -22.64
C PRO A 241 -15.08 -8.16 -23.88
N TYR A 242 -16.34 -8.52 -23.67
CA TYR A 242 -17.35 -8.63 -24.72
C TYR A 242 -18.72 -8.19 -24.21
N GLY A 243 -19.65 -8.03 -25.14
CA GLY A 243 -21.04 -7.70 -24.81
C GLY A 243 -21.17 -6.42 -24.01
N ARG A 244 -22.01 -6.47 -22.97
CA ARG A 244 -22.28 -5.36 -22.07
C ARG A 244 -21.23 -5.33 -20.95
N VAL A 245 -20.34 -4.35 -21.03
CA VAL A 245 -19.18 -4.24 -20.12
C VAL A 245 -19.43 -3.25 -19.00
N GLY A 246 -19.21 -3.66 -17.75
CA GLY A 246 -19.14 -2.75 -16.60
C GLY A 246 -17.72 -2.61 -16.05
N LEU A 247 -17.45 -1.52 -15.34
CA LEU A 247 -16.19 -1.29 -14.63
C LEU A 247 -16.39 -1.41 -13.12
N LEU A 248 -15.61 -2.27 -12.48
CA LEU A 248 -15.53 -2.38 -11.02
C LEU A 248 -14.20 -1.79 -10.55
N LEU A 249 -14.26 -0.70 -9.79
CA LEU A 249 -13.11 -0.13 -9.08
C LEU A 249 -13.00 -0.69 -7.66
N HIS A 250 -11.78 -0.72 -7.14
CA HIS A 250 -11.49 -1.16 -5.77
C HIS A 250 -10.41 -0.31 -5.10
N GLU A 251 -10.24 -0.45 -3.79
CA GLU A 251 -9.37 0.38 -2.95
C GLU A 251 -7.86 0.23 -3.18
N GLU A 252 -7.41 -0.61 -4.13
CA GLU A 252 -6.01 -0.56 -4.62
C GLU A 252 -5.85 0.41 -5.79
N ASP A 253 -6.95 0.70 -6.50
CA ASP A 253 -6.92 1.51 -7.70
C ASP A 253 -8.27 2.21 -7.95
N LEU A 254 -8.31 3.49 -7.57
CA LEU A 254 -9.49 4.34 -7.68
C LEU A 254 -9.39 5.35 -8.83
N GLU A 255 -8.43 5.21 -9.74
CA GLU A 255 -8.27 6.12 -10.89
C GLU A 255 -8.63 5.46 -12.24
N PRO A 256 -9.92 5.42 -12.62
CA PRO A 256 -10.35 4.78 -13.86
C PRO A 256 -9.86 5.47 -15.14
N GLU A 257 -9.69 6.79 -15.14
CA GLU A 257 -9.50 7.57 -16.38
C GLU A 257 -8.16 7.21 -17.03
N SER A 258 -7.07 7.32 -16.28
CA SER A 258 -5.73 6.93 -16.72
C SER A 258 -5.62 5.43 -16.99
N LEU A 259 -6.34 4.58 -16.25
CA LEU A 259 -6.33 3.12 -16.49
C LEU A 259 -6.88 2.78 -17.87
N LEU A 260 -8.03 3.35 -18.23
CA LEU A 260 -8.68 3.11 -19.53
C LEU A 260 -7.92 3.80 -20.67
N ALA A 261 -7.36 4.99 -20.42
CA ALA A 261 -6.55 5.72 -21.40
C ALA A 261 -5.27 4.94 -21.81
N GLU A 262 -4.70 4.14 -20.91
CA GLU A 262 -3.55 3.28 -21.23
C GLU A 262 -3.89 2.12 -22.17
N ARG A 263 -5.18 1.83 -22.40
CA ARG A 263 -5.67 0.72 -23.23
C ARG A 263 -6.81 1.17 -24.16
N PRO A 264 -6.53 2.04 -25.15
CA PRO A 264 -7.54 2.46 -26.13
C PRO A 264 -8.15 1.23 -26.82
N GLY A 265 -9.48 1.16 -26.84
CA GLY A 265 -10.22 0.06 -27.47
C GLY A 265 -10.42 -1.18 -26.60
N LEU A 266 -9.89 -1.24 -25.37
CA LEU A 266 -10.20 -2.33 -24.43
C LEU A 266 -11.71 -2.38 -24.15
N VAL A 267 -12.33 -1.21 -23.95
CA VAL A 267 -13.78 -1.09 -23.76
C VAL A 267 -14.31 -0.08 -24.76
N ALA A 268 -15.14 -0.53 -25.70
CA ALA A 268 -15.79 0.36 -26.66
C ALA A 268 -16.80 1.29 -25.97
N ARG A 269 -17.51 0.78 -24.96
CA ARG A 269 -18.52 1.52 -24.19
C ARG A 269 -18.68 0.92 -22.80
N LEU A 270 -18.50 1.74 -21.77
CA LEU A 270 -18.83 1.36 -20.39
C LEU A 270 -20.33 1.49 -20.16
N SER A 271 -20.96 0.36 -19.85
CA SER A 271 -22.39 0.25 -19.63
C SER A 271 -22.79 0.46 -18.19
N ALA A 272 -21.88 0.32 -17.23
CA ALA A 272 -22.11 0.61 -15.82
C ALA A 272 -20.77 0.75 -15.10
N VAL A 273 -20.77 1.43 -13.95
CA VAL A 273 -19.60 1.51 -13.07
C VAL A 273 -20.02 1.20 -11.64
N ALA A 274 -19.19 0.47 -10.91
CA ALA A 274 -19.28 0.32 -9.48
C ALA A 274 -17.93 0.58 -8.80
N VAL A 275 -17.96 1.07 -7.56
CA VAL A 275 -16.77 1.22 -6.70
C VAL A 275 -17.00 0.45 -5.42
N SER A 276 -16.10 -0.47 -5.12
CA SER A 276 -16.16 -1.34 -3.95
C SER A 276 -14.94 -1.13 -3.05
N ALA A 277 -15.12 -1.21 -1.73
CA ALA A 277 -14.01 -1.19 -0.80
C ALA A 277 -14.37 -1.93 0.49
N ASP A 278 -13.40 -2.66 1.06
CA ASP A 278 -13.55 -3.31 2.36
C ASP A 278 -12.27 -3.10 3.18
N PRO A 279 -12.17 -1.95 3.89
CA PRO A 279 -11.05 -1.70 4.79
C PRO A 279 -10.97 -2.71 5.94
N GLY A 280 -12.09 -3.38 6.30
CA GLY A 280 -12.12 -4.40 7.34
C GLY A 280 -11.35 -5.67 6.96
N GLY A 281 -11.39 -6.05 5.68
CA GLY A 281 -10.67 -7.22 5.14
C GLY A 281 -9.14 -7.15 5.24
N ARG A 282 -8.56 -6.01 5.62
CA ARG A 282 -7.12 -5.81 5.82
C ARG A 282 -6.53 -6.75 6.88
N SER A 283 -7.28 -7.03 7.95
CA SER A 283 -6.84 -7.82 9.10
C SER A 283 -8.01 -8.64 9.67
N PRO A 284 -7.79 -9.82 10.24
CA PRO A 284 -8.84 -10.53 10.99
C PRO A 284 -9.42 -9.71 12.15
N GLN A 285 -8.68 -8.72 12.67
CA GLN A 285 -9.14 -7.84 13.74
C GLN A 285 -9.82 -6.55 13.22
N GLY A 286 -10.09 -6.46 11.91
CA GLY A 286 -10.65 -5.27 11.27
C GLY A 286 -9.63 -4.12 11.13
N ALA A 287 -10.10 -2.92 10.81
CA ALA A 287 -9.26 -1.73 10.69
C ALA A 287 -9.72 -0.63 11.65
N SER A 288 -8.83 0.32 11.95
CA SER A 288 -9.14 1.47 12.80
C SER A 288 -10.24 2.33 12.17
N ALA A 289 -10.98 3.07 13.01
CA ALA A 289 -12.00 4.00 12.53
C ALA A 289 -11.44 5.03 11.53
N ALA A 290 -10.19 5.49 11.72
CA ALA A 290 -9.53 6.40 10.79
C ALA A 290 -9.28 5.77 9.42
N VAL A 291 -8.82 4.51 9.38
CA VAL A 291 -8.61 3.77 8.13
C VAL A 291 -9.92 3.47 7.42
N VAL A 292 -10.96 3.09 8.16
CA VAL A 292 -12.31 2.88 7.63
C VAL A 292 -12.82 4.18 7.01
N ALA A 293 -12.80 5.28 7.78
CA ALA A 293 -13.28 6.59 7.31
C ALA A 293 -12.52 7.07 6.06
N PHE A 294 -11.19 6.96 6.04
CA PHE A 294 -10.39 7.36 4.89
C PHE A 294 -10.69 6.51 3.65
N THR A 295 -10.72 5.18 3.80
CA THR A 295 -10.96 4.26 2.67
C THR A 295 -12.37 4.44 2.11
N THR A 296 -13.38 4.61 2.98
CA THR A 296 -14.75 4.91 2.58
C THR A 296 -14.84 6.26 1.86
N GLY A 297 -14.20 7.31 2.38
CA GLY A 297 -14.16 8.61 1.71
C GLY A 297 -13.47 8.56 0.33
N ALA A 298 -12.39 7.79 0.20
CA ALA A 298 -11.70 7.60 -1.08
C ALA A 298 -12.58 6.88 -2.10
N ARG A 299 -13.31 5.84 -1.67
CA ARG A 299 -14.30 5.13 -2.48
C ARG A 299 -15.41 6.07 -2.94
N ASP A 300 -15.95 6.89 -2.03
CA ASP A 300 -17.07 7.80 -2.31
C ASP A 300 -16.65 8.95 -3.23
N ASP A 301 -15.43 9.47 -3.06
CA ASP A 301 -14.78 10.37 -4.02
C ASP A 301 -14.74 9.71 -5.40
N ALA A 302 -14.15 8.52 -5.52
CA ALA A 302 -14.09 7.80 -6.78
C ALA A 302 -15.46 7.55 -7.42
N ALA A 303 -16.47 7.20 -6.62
CA ALA A 303 -17.81 6.97 -7.13
C ALA A 303 -18.46 8.26 -7.67
N THR A 304 -18.16 9.41 -7.07
CA THR A 304 -18.70 10.72 -7.46
C THR A 304 -18.11 11.23 -8.78
N ARG A 305 -16.80 11.04 -9.00
CA ARG A 305 -16.11 11.49 -10.23
C ARG A 305 -16.26 10.51 -11.40
N THR A 306 -16.57 9.25 -11.14
CA THR A 306 -16.63 8.23 -12.20
C THR A 306 -18.05 8.08 -12.75
N ARG A 307 -18.19 8.11 -14.08
CA ARG A 307 -19.46 7.95 -14.78
C ARG A 307 -19.34 6.87 -15.86
N ASP A 308 -20.46 6.22 -16.17
CA ASP A 308 -20.56 5.36 -17.35
C ASP A 308 -20.68 6.20 -18.64
N ALA A 309 -20.78 5.52 -19.79
CA ALA A 309 -20.89 6.19 -21.09
C ALA A 309 -22.18 7.02 -21.27
N ASP A 310 -23.18 6.81 -20.42
CA ASP A 310 -24.46 7.54 -20.40
C ASP A 310 -24.48 8.65 -19.34
N GLY A 311 -23.35 8.90 -18.64
CA GLY A 311 -23.23 9.91 -17.61
C GLY A 311 -23.81 9.49 -16.25
N ARG A 312 -24.28 8.25 -16.09
CA ARG A 312 -24.78 7.73 -14.81
C ARG A 312 -23.61 7.60 -13.82
N PRO A 313 -23.80 8.02 -12.56
CA PRO A 313 -22.74 7.92 -11.55
C PRO A 313 -22.45 6.45 -11.23
N ALA A 314 -21.24 6.18 -10.76
CA ALA A 314 -20.90 4.85 -10.29
C ALA A 314 -21.78 4.45 -9.09
N ARG A 315 -22.20 3.18 -9.06
CA ARG A 315 -22.87 2.61 -7.90
C ARG A 315 -21.85 2.22 -6.84
N THR A 316 -22.30 2.22 -5.60
CA THR A 316 -21.53 1.68 -4.48
C THR A 316 -22.29 0.48 -3.94
N PRO A 317 -21.86 -0.76 -4.26
CA PRO A 317 -22.44 -1.94 -3.64
C PRO A 317 -22.43 -1.81 -2.11
N THR A 318 -23.43 -2.40 -1.45
CA THR A 318 -23.64 -2.28 0.00
C THR A 318 -22.43 -2.74 0.82
N ASP A 319 -21.65 -3.68 0.27
CA ASP A 319 -20.37 -4.13 0.78
C ASP A 319 -19.50 -4.68 -0.37
N ALA A 320 -18.28 -5.11 -0.06
CA ALA A 320 -17.36 -5.69 -1.04
C ALA A 320 -17.51 -7.20 -1.24
N ARG A 321 -18.55 -7.84 -0.69
CA ARG A 321 -18.72 -9.30 -0.81
C ARG A 321 -19.05 -9.68 -2.26
N PRO A 322 -18.67 -10.90 -2.69
CA PRO A 322 -18.97 -11.38 -4.03
C PRO A 322 -20.45 -11.26 -4.43
N ALA A 323 -21.37 -11.54 -3.50
CA ALA A 323 -22.80 -11.45 -3.75
C ALA A 323 -23.27 -10.05 -4.17
N ALA A 324 -22.75 -8.99 -3.54
CA ALA A 324 -23.13 -7.62 -3.87
C ALA A 324 -22.62 -7.19 -5.27
N VAL A 325 -21.44 -7.68 -5.67
CA VAL A 325 -20.90 -7.46 -7.01
C VAL A 325 -21.71 -8.21 -8.07
N VAL A 326 -22.10 -9.46 -7.79
CA VAL A 326 -22.95 -10.26 -8.68
C VAL A 326 -24.33 -9.60 -8.85
N GLU A 327 -24.95 -9.17 -7.75
CA GLU A 327 -26.24 -8.47 -7.80
C GLU A 327 -26.17 -7.21 -8.66
N TRP A 328 -25.13 -6.39 -8.47
CA TRP A 328 -24.88 -5.23 -9.31
C TRP A 328 -24.75 -5.62 -10.80
N ALA A 329 -23.90 -6.59 -11.11
CA ALA A 329 -23.65 -7.00 -12.49
C ALA A 329 -24.91 -7.55 -13.17
N ARG A 330 -25.71 -8.36 -12.47
CA ARG A 330 -27.00 -8.86 -12.97
C ARG A 330 -28.01 -7.74 -13.17
N SER A 331 -28.10 -6.79 -12.23
CA SER A 331 -29.03 -5.66 -12.33
C SER A 331 -28.73 -4.73 -13.52
N GLU A 332 -27.47 -4.65 -13.93
CA GLU A 332 -27.03 -3.89 -15.10
C GLU A 332 -26.94 -4.75 -16.37
N GLY A 333 -27.23 -6.05 -16.29
CA GLY A 333 -27.21 -6.99 -17.43
C GLY A 333 -25.83 -7.18 -18.05
N LEU A 334 -24.76 -7.20 -17.25
CA LEU A 334 -23.39 -7.25 -17.74
C LEU A 334 -22.99 -8.66 -18.21
N ASP A 335 -22.29 -8.73 -19.34
CA ASP A 335 -21.60 -9.95 -19.81
C ASP A 335 -20.15 -10.00 -19.32
N THR A 336 -19.54 -8.83 -19.12
CA THR A 336 -18.17 -8.69 -18.61
C THR A 336 -18.09 -7.60 -17.55
N VAL A 337 -17.36 -7.89 -16.48
CA VAL A 337 -16.85 -6.91 -15.51
C VAL A 337 -15.36 -6.71 -15.76
N VAL A 338 -14.94 -5.50 -16.10
CA VAL A 338 -13.53 -5.09 -16.13
C VAL A 338 -13.15 -4.52 -14.77
N THR A 339 -11.97 -4.83 -14.27
CA THR A 339 -11.44 -4.31 -13.01
C THR A 339 -9.95 -4.01 -13.14
N PRO A 340 -9.40 -3.01 -12.42
CA PRO A 340 -7.95 -2.91 -12.25
C PRO A 340 -7.38 -4.22 -11.66
N TYR A 341 -6.11 -4.50 -11.94
CA TYR A 341 -5.39 -5.60 -11.31
C TYR A 341 -5.07 -5.24 -9.84
N ALA A 342 -5.39 -6.15 -8.92
CA ALA A 342 -5.01 -6.03 -7.53
C ALA A 342 -3.74 -6.85 -7.24
N PRO A 343 -2.68 -6.24 -6.69
CA PRO A 343 -1.52 -6.97 -6.19
C PRO A 343 -1.88 -7.92 -5.03
N VAL A 344 -0.99 -8.88 -4.76
CA VAL A 344 -1.01 -9.80 -3.61
C VAL A 344 -1.34 -9.04 -2.34
N GLY A 345 -2.45 -9.43 -1.73
CA GLY A 345 -3.06 -8.74 -0.61
C GLY A 345 -4.56 -9.04 -0.51
N PRO A 346 -5.27 -8.39 0.43
CA PRO A 346 -6.66 -8.71 0.74
C PRO A 346 -7.62 -8.45 -0.44
N VAL A 347 -7.32 -7.46 -1.28
CA VAL A 347 -8.15 -7.14 -2.45
C VAL A 347 -8.03 -8.21 -3.53
N GLN A 348 -6.84 -8.77 -3.77
CA GLN A 348 -6.65 -9.87 -4.72
C GLN A 348 -7.37 -11.14 -4.26
N GLU A 349 -7.29 -11.47 -2.97
CA GLU A 349 -8.03 -12.59 -2.37
C GLU A 349 -9.53 -12.44 -2.61
N ARG A 350 -10.07 -11.23 -2.36
CA ARG A 350 -11.48 -10.91 -2.58
C ARG A 350 -11.88 -10.97 -4.05
N LEU A 351 -11.05 -10.44 -4.96
CA LEU A 351 -11.30 -10.51 -6.40
C LEU A 351 -11.27 -11.96 -6.92
N THR A 352 -10.50 -12.84 -6.29
CA THR A 352 -10.53 -14.29 -6.60
C THR A 352 -11.89 -14.89 -6.27
N SER A 353 -12.48 -14.56 -5.12
CA SER A 353 -13.85 -14.97 -4.77
C SER A 353 -14.91 -14.34 -5.68
N VAL A 354 -14.78 -13.06 -6.02
CA VAL A 354 -15.66 -12.35 -6.97
C VAL A 354 -15.65 -13.02 -8.34
N ARG A 355 -14.46 -13.38 -8.85
CA ARG A 355 -14.31 -14.10 -10.13
C ARG A 355 -15.11 -15.40 -10.15
N GLY A 356 -14.99 -16.21 -9.10
CA GLY A 356 -15.74 -17.47 -8.98
C GLY A 356 -17.25 -17.24 -8.95
N ALA A 357 -17.71 -16.23 -8.22
CA ALA A 357 -19.13 -15.90 -8.11
C ALA A 357 -19.73 -15.35 -9.42
N LEU A 358 -19.02 -14.48 -10.14
CA LEU A 358 -19.44 -13.97 -11.44
C LEU A 358 -19.47 -15.07 -12.51
N SER A 359 -18.46 -15.94 -12.53
CA SER A 359 -18.38 -17.05 -13.48
C SER A 359 -19.54 -18.04 -13.32
N ALA A 360 -20.01 -18.26 -12.09
CA ALA A 360 -21.19 -19.09 -11.82
C ALA A 360 -22.49 -18.53 -12.44
N GLU A 361 -22.51 -17.23 -12.76
CA GLU A 361 -23.63 -16.52 -13.40
C GLU A 361 -23.38 -16.26 -14.89
N GLY A 362 -22.30 -16.80 -15.46
CA GLY A 362 -21.94 -16.59 -16.86
C GLY A 362 -21.36 -15.20 -17.16
N ILE A 363 -20.86 -14.49 -16.15
CA ILE A 363 -20.26 -13.15 -16.29
C ILE A 363 -18.74 -13.26 -16.15
N ASP A 364 -18.00 -12.74 -17.12
CA ASP A 364 -16.54 -12.78 -17.11
C ASP A 364 -15.93 -11.63 -16.30
N LEU A 365 -14.85 -11.92 -15.56
CA LEU A 365 -14.05 -10.89 -14.89
C LEU A 365 -12.73 -10.68 -15.64
N VAL A 366 -12.56 -9.52 -16.25
CA VAL A 366 -11.32 -9.12 -16.94
C VAL A 366 -10.50 -8.20 -16.03
N THR A 367 -9.24 -8.55 -15.78
CA THR A 367 -8.34 -7.73 -14.96
C THR A 367 -7.35 -6.98 -15.83
N VAL A 368 -7.11 -5.69 -15.51
CA VAL A 368 -6.22 -4.80 -16.25
C VAL A 368 -5.09 -4.32 -15.35
N ARG A 369 -3.87 -4.75 -15.64
CA ARG A 369 -2.68 -4.25 -14.96
C ARG A 369 -2.20 -2.97 -15.63
N ARG A 370 -1.88 -1.96 -14.80
CA ARG A 370 -1.29 -0.70 -15.28
C ARG A 370 0.05 -0.94 -15.94
N ARG A 371 0.36 -0.15 -16.97
CA ARG A 371 1.64 -0.21 -17.67
C ARG A 371 2.83 -0.02 -16.73
N TRP A 372 2.72 0.93 -15.79
CA TRP A 372 3.72 1.18 -14.74
C TRP A 372 4.13 -0.09 -14.00
N ASP A 373 3.14 -0.90 -13.59
CA ASP A 373 3.37 -2.15 -12.87
C ASP A 373 3.93 -3.23 -13.80
N GLY A 374 3.35 -3.38 -15.00
CA GLY A 374 3.77 -4.38 -15.99
C GLY A 374 5.22 -4.22 -16.45
N GLU A 375 5.70 -2.97 -16.59
CA GLU A 375 7.08 -2.68 -16.97
C GLU A 375 8.06 -2.83 -15.79
N ALA A 376 7.64 -2.46 -14.59
CA ALA A 376 8.54 -2.42 -13.43
C ALA A 376 8.66 -3.78 -12.71
N TRP A 377 7.55 -4.45 -12.42
CA TRP A 377 7.54 -5.62 -11.54
C TRP A 377 8.42 -6.79 -12.01
N PRO A 378 8.56 -7.11 -13.31
CA PRO A 378 9.50 -8.15 -13.76
C PRO A 378 10.96 -7.91 -13.31
N SER A 379 11.34 -6.64 -13.09
CA SER A 379 12.68 -6.28 -12.60
C SER A 379 12.83 -6.42 -11.07
N ALA A 380 11.73 -6.59 -10.32
CA ALA A 380 11.71 -6.65 -8.86
C ALA A 380 12.01 -8.06 -8.28
N SER A 381 12.87 -8.83 -8.95
CA SER A 381 13.14 -10.24 -8.65
C SER A 381 14.33 -10.49 -7.71
N ARG A 382 15.12 -9.45 -7.42
CA ARG A 382 16.32 -9.47 -6.55
C ARG A 382 16.18 -8.39 -5.49
N GLY A 383 17.27 -7.83 -4.98
CA GLY A 383 17.24 -6.65 -4.11
C GLY A 383 16.90 -5.36 -4.86
N PHE A 384 16.63 -4.29 -4.11
CA PHE A 384 16.30 -2.99 -4.68
C PHE A 384 17.44 -2.35 -5.47
N PHE A 385 18.71 -2.57 -5.14
CA PHE A 385 19.82 -1.92 -5.86
C PHE A 385 19.90 -2.34 -7.34
N PRO A 386 19.80 -3.63 -7.70
CA PRO A 386 19.58 -4.03 -9.09
C PRO A 386 18.36 -3.39 -9.75
N PHE A 387 17.23 -3.30 -9.03
CA PHE A 387 16.01 -2.66 -9.53
C PHE A 387 16.21 -1.15 -9.78
N ARG A 388 16.90 -0.45 -8.87
CA ARG A 388 17.26 0.97 -8.99
C ARG A 388 18.00 1.27 -10.29
N GLY A 389 18.85 0.36 -10.76
CA GLY A 389 19.54 0.50 -12.04
C GLY A 389 18.60 0.54 -13.27
N ARG A 390 17.35 0.10 -13.12
CA ARG A 390 16.31 0.14 -14.18
C ARG A 390 15.48 1.43 -14.17
N ILE A 391 15.48 2.19 -13.07
CA ILE A 391 14.66 3.40 -12.91
C ILE A 391 14.85 4.40 -14.07
N PRO A 392 16.08 4.71 -14.54
CA PRO A 392 16.24 5.65 -15.66
C PRO A 392 15.60 5.20 -16.98
N GLU A 393 15.47 3.89 -17.21
CA GLU A 393 14.74 3.35 -18.37
C GLU A 393 13.23 3.48 -18.17
N LEU A 394 12.73 3.06 -17.00
CA LEU A 394 11.30 3.14 -16.67
C LEU A 394 10.78 4.58 -16.71
N VAL A 395 11.58 5.54 -16.25
CA VAL A 395 11.24 6.97 -16.28
C VAL A 395 11.18 7.52 -17.71
N ARG A 396 12.02 7.03 -18.64
CA ARG A 396 11.99 7.48 -20.04
C ARG A 396 10.73 7.05 -20.79
N GLN A 397 9.95 6.13 -20.22
CA GLN A 397 8.74 5.57 -20.81
C GLN A 397 7.47 6.28 -20.33
N LEU A 398 7.59 7.28 -19.43
CA LEU A 398 6.48 8.02 -18.82
C LEU A 398 5.72 8.91 -19.80
#